data_AF-A0A3C0GFB9-F1
#
_entry.id   AF-A0A3C0GFB9-F1
#
_cell.length_a   1.000
_cell.length_b   1.000
_cell.length_c   1.000
_cell.angle_alpha   90.00
_cell.angle_beta   90.00
_cell.angle_gamma   90.00
#
_symmetry.space_group_name_H-M   'P 1'
#
loop_
_entity.id
_entity.type
_entity.pdbx_description
1 polymer ?
#
loop_
_entity_poly.entity_id
_entity_poly.type
_entity_poly.pdbx_seq_one_letter_code
_entity_poly.pdbx_strand_id
1 'polypeptide(L)'
;ADINNDQNLDVFVLDMVSEDNFRLKSNMSGMNIGAFWKVVEDGGGYQYMYNTLQLNNGNETFSNIAQFTGMSATDWSWSNLIADFDNDGLKDTYVTNGLLRDIRNTDADKNVAHYINTTRAQWLQNNPNTQNIKSIWDIVDLEKAVSMVPSQPLKNYAYQNLGDLEFKNTSTEWGLDNESFSNGSAYADLDNDGDLDLVVNNINSEAFIYRNNSEAKPNSNYLRIQLVDKNNRPTFGTRVNMYTQNGVQTLETTNVRGIYSTSEPTLHFGLKNLTQVDSLTVVWPNGKSTVKRDISANQLLEISSDESEILDVKNEGTDKTLFADMTDVFPAKFKHQENQFDDFEKQILLPHKLS
;
A
#
# COMPACT_ATOMS: atom_id res chain seq x y z
N ALA A 1 -7.06 4.05 2.99
CA ALA A 1 -7.79 5.14 2.30
C ALA A 1 -9.13 4.55 1.89
N ASP A 2 -10.15 5.36 1.67
CA ASP A 2 -11.41 4.87 1.11
C ASP A 2 -11.26 4.76 -0.42
N ILE A 3 -11.08 3.54 -0.94
CA ILE A 3 -10.75 3.33 -2.36
C ILE A 3 -11.98 3.21 -3.26
N ASN A 4 -13.14 2.93 -2.68
CA ASN A 4 -14.41 2.73 -3.38
C ASN A 4 -15.46 3.80 -3.06
N ASN A 5 -15.08 4.84 -2.31
CA ASN A 5 -15.92 5.97 -1.91
C ASN A 5 -17.15 5.54 -1.09
N ASP A 6 -17.01 4.53 -0.23
CA ASP A 6 -18.08 4.02 0.64
C ASP A 6 -18.04 4.56 2.09
N GLN A 7 -17.11 5.49 2.36
CA GLN A 7 -16.81 6.12 3.66
C GLN A 7 -16.11 5.22 4.68
N ASN A 8 -15.79 3.97 4.32
CA ASN A 8 -14.97 3.08 5.13
C ASN A 8 -13.51 3.17 4.68
N LEU A 9 -12.58 3.18 5.63
CA LEU A 9 -11.16 3.18 5.30
C LEU A 9 -10.66 1.77 5.07
N ASP A 10 -10.01 1.58 3.93
CA ASP A 10 -9.29 0.37 3.55
C ASP A 10 -7.82 0.43 3.93
N VAL A 11 -7.19 -0.74 3.98
CA VAL A 11 -5.79 -0.90 4.36
C VAL A 11 -5.03 -1.61 3.25
N PHE A 12 -4.00 -0.97 2.71
CA PHE A 12 -3.09 -1.58 1.76
C PHE A 12 -1.72 -1.79 2.42
N VAL A 13 -1.25 -3.03 2.43
CA VAL A 13 0.03 -3.44 3.02
C VAL A 13 0.89 -4.08 1.94
N LEU A 14 2.13 -3.61 1.83
CA LEU A 14 3.08 -4.07 0.83
C LEU A 14 3.90 -5.27 1.33
N ASP A 15 4.33 -6.11 0.39
CA ASP A 15 5.22 -7.26 0.56
C ASP A 15 6.23 -7.29 -0.62
N MET A 16 7.00 -8.37 -0.75
CA MET A 16 8.21 -8.45 -1.58
C MET A 16 8.09 -9.45 -2.73
N VAL A 17 6.88 -9.66 -3.25
CA VAL A 17 6.62 -10.64 -4.32
C VAL A 17 6.88 -10.06 -5.68
N SER A 18 7.83 -10.66 -6.39
CA SER A 18 8.15 -10.32 -7.77
C SER A 18 6.99 -10.58 -8.74
N GLU A 19 6.83 -9.70 -9.73
CA GLU A 19 5.83 -9.84 -10.80
C GLU A 19 6.27 -10.90 -11.83
N ASP A 20 7.56 -10.95 -12.16
CA ASP A 20 8.07 -11.81 -13.21
C ASP A 20 8.51 -13.20 -12.70
N ASN A 21 8.39 -14.20 -13.59
CA ASN A 21 8.71 -15.59 -13.26
C ASN A 21 10.19 -15.80 -12.91
N PHE A 22 11.13 -15.05 -13.50
CA PHE A 22 12.55 -15.24 -13.23
C PHE A 22 12.87 -14.82 -11.79
N ARG A 23 12.49 -13.59 -11.40
CA ARG A 23 12.72 -13.07 -10.05
C ARG A 23 11.95 -13.85 -8.99
N LEU A 24 10.71 -14.28 -9.29
CA LEU A 24 9.96 -15.19 -8.42
C LEU A 24 10.76 -16.46 -8.12
N LYS A 25 11.35 -17.10 -9.14
CA LYS A 25 12.11 -18.35 -8.94
C LYS A 25 13.48 -18.13 -8.31
N SER A 26 14.12 -16.98 -8.52
CA SER A 26 15.43 -16.71 -7.95
C SER A 26 15.37 -16.18 -6.52
N ASN A 27 14.33 -15.39 -6.16
CA ASN A 27 14.29 -14.63 -4.91
C ASN A 27 13.27 -15.13 -3.88
N MET A 28 12.21 -15.84 -4.30
CA MET A 28 11.19 -16.33 -3.38
C MET A 28 11.53 -17.73 -2.85
N SER A 29 11.38 -17.90 -1.55
CA SER A 29 11.42 -19.21 -0.92
C SER A 29 10.22 -20.06 -1.38
N GLY A 30 10.41 -21.37 -1.46
CA GLY A 30 9.29 -22.29 -1.58
C GLY A 30 8.39 -22.23 -0.35
N MET A 31 7.09 -22.49 -0.55
CA MET A 31 6.11 -22.49 0.54
C MET A 31 6.39 -23.66 1.49
N ASN A 32 6.64 -23.36 2.76
CA ASN A 32 6.79 -24.36 3.82
C ASN A 32 5.50 -24.45 4.63
N ILE A 33 4.66 -25.42 4.29
CA ILE A 33 3.33 -25.62 4.88
C ILE A 33 3.40 -25.81 6.39
N GLY A 34 4.35 -26.62 6.88
CA GLY A 34 4.50 -26.87 8.31
C GLY A 34 4.92 -25.62 9.09
N ALA A 35 5.82 -24.80 8.53
CA ALA A 35 6.22 -23.54 9.14
C ALA A 35 5.07 -22.52 9.13
N PHE A 36 4.29 -22.47 8.05
CA PHE A 36 3.10 -21.61 7.95
C PHE A 36 2.07 -21.95 9.03
N TRP A 37 1.65 -23.22 9.13
CA TRP A 37 0.67 -23.64 10.13
C TRP A 37 1.21 -23.52 11.55
N LYS A 38 2.51 -23.72 11.77
CA LYS A 38 3.11 -23.46 13.06
C LYS A 38 2.91 -22.00 13.50
N VAL A 39 3.08 -21.01 12.61
CA VAL A 39 2.83 -19.60 12.94
C VAL A 39 1.38 -19.39 13.33
N VAL A 40 0.45 -19.99 12.59
CA VAL A 40 -1.00 -19.88 12.87
C VAL A 40 -1.36 -20.54 14.22
N GLU A 41 -0.86 -21.75 14.48
CA GLU A 41 -1.09 -22.50 15.72
C GLU A 41 -0.50 -21.82 16.95
N ASP A 42 0.64 -21.14 16.79
CA ASP A 42 1.29 -20.33 17.84
C ASP A 42 0.54 -19.01 18.10
N GLY A 43 -0.60 -18.76 17.43
CA GLY A 43 -1.45 -17.57 17.60
C GLY A 43 -1.15 -16.42 16.63
N GLY A 44 -0.31 -16.66 15.62
CA GLY A 44 -0.12 -15.75 14.49
C GLY A 44 -1.30 -15.74 13.53
N GLY A 45 -1.31 -14.78 12.62
CA GLY A 45 -2.28 -14.71 11.52
C GLY A 45 -1.87 -15.54 10.30
N TYR A 46 -2.75 -15.59 9.30
CA TYR A 46 -2.43 -16.18 7.99
C TYR A 46 -1.52 -15.24 7.20
N GLN A 47 -0.21 -15.46 7.29
CA GLN A 47 0.77 -14.63 6.61
C GLN A 47 1.10 -15.19 5.24
N TYR A 48 0.70 -14.48 4.21
CA TYR A 48 1.11 -14.75 2.84
C TYR A 48 2.13 -13.72 2.40
N MET A 49 3.15 -14.17 1.68
CA MET A 49 4.11 -13.28 1.03
C MET A 49 3.44 -12.78 -0.25
N TYR A 50 2.70 -11.68 -0.19
CA TYR A 50 2.20 -10.85 -1.31
C TYR A 50 1.50 -9.62 -0.73
N ASN A 51 1.37 -8.54 -1.51
CA ASN A 51 0.70 -7.33 -1.03
C ASN A 51 -0.74 -7.64 -0.64
N THR A 52 -1.24 -7.08 0.46
CA THR A 52 -2.63 -7.29 0.89
C THR A 52 -3.41 -5.99 0.83
N LEU A 53 -4.54 -6.01 0.14
CA LEU A 53 -5.47 -4.88 0.03
C LEU A 53 -6.75 -5.29 0.73
N GLN A 54 -6.88 -4.84 1.97
CA GLN A 54 -7.98 -5.16 2.87
C GLN A 54 -9.10 -4.15 2.64
N LEU A 55 -10.12 -4.56 1.88
CA LEU A 55 -11.36 -3.82 1.69
C LEU A 55 -12.21 -3.93 2.96
N ASN A 56 -12.64 -2.80 3.50
CA ASN A 56 -13.46 -2.75 4.70
C ASN A 56 -14.92 -3.07 4.37
N ASN A 57 -15.47 -4.13 4.96
CA ASN A 57 -16.84 -4.58 4.66
C ASN A 57 -17.92 -3.80 5.45
N GLY A 58 -17.54 -2.79 6.23
CA GLY A 58 -18.47 -1.97 7.04
C GLY A 58 -19.04 -2.67 8.27
N ASN A 59 -18.57 -3.88 8.59
CA ASN A 59 -19.08 -4.73 9.68
C ASN A 59 -17.95 -5.31 10.54
N GLU A 60 -16.87 -4.53 10.72
CA GLU A 60 -15.66 -4.92 11.46
C GLU A 60 -14.86 -6.08 10.84
N THR A 61 -15.19 -6.48 9.61
CA THR A 61 -14.44 -7.47 8.83
C THR A 61 -13.80 -6.86 7.60
N PHE A 62 -12.76 -7.51 7.08
CA PHE A 62 -12.05 -7.10 5.88
C PHE A 62 -11.96 -8.24 4.86
N SER A 63 -11.95 -7.87 3.58
CA SER A 63 -11.73 -8.78 2.46
C SER A 63 -10.40 -8.46 1.77
N ASN A 64 -9.48 -9.42 1.68
CA ASN A 64 -8.25 -9.21 0.92
C ASN A 64 -8.52 -9.35 -0.59
N ILE A 65 -8.50 -8.21 -1.30
CA ILE A 65 -8.82 -8.11 -2.72
C ILE A 65 -7.58 -7.87 -3.60
N ALA A 66 -6.35 -7.96 -3.07
CA ALA A 66 -5.13 -7.60 -3.83
C ALA A 66 -4.93 -8.42 -5.11
N GLN A 67 -5.36 -9.68 -5.13
CA GLN A 67 -5.32 -10.50 -6.35
C GLN A 67 -6.41 -10.09 -7.33
N PHE A 68 -7.61 -9.76 -6.82
CA PHE A 68 -8.73 -9.31 -7.62
C PHE A 68 -8.41 -7.99 -8.33
N THR A 69 -7.73 -7.06 -7.64
CA THR A 69 -7.31 -5.77 -8.20
C THR A 69 -6.00 -5.84 -9.00
N GLY A 70 -5.35 -7.00 -9.07
CA GLY A 70 -4.06 -7.16 -9.75
C GLY A 70 -2.86 -6.51 -9.04
N MET A 71 -3.03 -6.03 -7.80
CA MET A 71 -1.99 -5.33 -7.02
C MET A 71 -1.22 -6.23 -6.05
N SER A 72 -1.40 -7.56 -6.13
CA SER A 72 -0.75 -8.52 -5.21
C SER A 72 0.77 -8.65 -5.35
N ALA A 73 1.34 -8.33 -6.52
CA ALA A 73 2.76 -8.51 -6.81
C ALA A 73 3.36 -7.29 -7.49
N THR A 74 4.20 -6.54 -6.77
CA THR A 74 4.90 -5.33 -7.23
C THR A 74 6.40 -5.38 -6.94
N ASP A 75 6.97 -6.58 -6.84
CA ASP A 75 8.35 -6.86 -6.41
C ASP A 75 8.66 -6.33 -5.00
N TRP A 76 9.94 -6.07 -4.70
CA TRP A 76 10.41 -5.57 -3.40
C TRP A 76 9.90 -4.17 -3.05
N SER A 77 8.66 -4.11 -2.58
CA SER A 77 7.90 -2.88 -2.42
C SER A 77 8.17 -2.20 -1.08
N TRP A 78 8.20 -0.86 -1.06
CA TRP A 78 8.59 -0.08 0.13
C TRP A 78 7.56 0.95 0.58
N SER A 79 7.10 1.83 -0.32
CA SER A 79 6.11 2.86 -0.03
C SER A 79 4.85 2.62 -0.83
N ASN A 80 3.69 2.76 -0.20
CA ASN A 80 2.41 2.90 -0.89
C ASN A 80 1.83 4.30 -0.64
N LEU A 81 1.53 5.00 -1.73
CA LEU A 81 0.75 6.23 -1.71
C LEU A 81 -0.62 5.95 -2.32
N ILE A 82 -1.67 6.43 -1.67
CA ILE A 82 -3.05 6.28 -2.13
C ILE A 82 -3.66 7.67 -2.16
N ALA A 83 -3.91 8.18 -3.35
CA ALA A 83 -4.40 9.53 -3.59
C ALA A 83 -5.03 9.59 -4.99
N ASP A 84 -5.84 10.61 -5.25
CA ASP A 84 -6.39 10.88 -6.58
C ASP A 84 -5.34 11.64 -7.39
N PHE A 85 -4.70 10.98 -8.36
CA PHE A 85 -3.60 11.55 -9.14
C PHE A 85 -4.07 12.14 -10.49
N ASP A 86 -5.31 11.88 -10.91
CA ASP A 86 -5.82 12.37 -12.19
C ASP A 86 -7.10 13.23 -12.07
N ASN A 87 -7.46 13.59 -10.84
CA ASN A 87 -8.56 14.46 -10.44
C ASN A 87 -9.96 13.92 -10.78
N ASP A 88 -10.11 12.60 -10.92
CA ASP A 88 -11.38 11.98 -11.32
C ASP A 88 -12.32 11.63 -10.14
N GLY A 89 -11.83 11.78 -8.90
CA GLY A 89 -12.53 11.49 -7.64
C GLY A 89 -12.26 10.09 -7.06
N LEU A 90 -11.53 9.26 -7.78
CA LEU A 90 -11.13 7.91 -7.38
C LEU A 90 -9.68 7.91 -6.88
N LYS A 91 -9.39 7.00 -5.95
CA LYS A 91 -8.08 6.98 -5.28
C LYS A 91 -7.21 5.97 -6.00
N ASP A 92 -6.19 6.47 -6.67
CA ASP A 92 -5.15 5.71 -7.35
C ASP A 92 -4.06 5.26 -6.38
N THR A 93 -3.14 4.43 -6.87
CA THR A 93 -2.08 3.84 -6.05
C THR A 93 -0.73 4.04 -6.71
N TYR A 94 0.27 4.48 -5.94
CA TYR A 94 1.67 4.50 -6.36
C TYR A 94 2.53 3.69 -5.38
N VAL A 95 3.38 2.81 -5.91
CA VAL A 95 4.23 1.90 -5.14
C VAL A 95 5.69 2.02 -5.56
N THR A 96 6.56 2.34 -4.60
CA THR A 96 8.01 2.33 -4.82
C THR A 96 8.60 0.94 -4.66
N ASN A 97 9.68 0.68 -5.39
CA ASN A 97 10.24 -0.64 -5.51
C ASN A 97 11.76 -0.63 -5.68
N GLY A 98 12.39 -1.75 -5.32
CA GLY A 98 13.78 -2.05 -5.61
C GLY A 98 14.61 -2.34 -4.36
N LEU A 99 15.61 -3.19 -4.53
CA LEU A 99 16.60 -3.48 -3.50
C LEU A 99 17.98 -3.42 -4.14
N LEU A 100 18.91 -2.65 -3.55
CA LEU A 100 20.24 -2.42 -4.14
C LEU A 100 20.95 -3.71 -4.54
N ARG A 101 20.74 -4.79 -3.79
CA ARG A 101 21.28 -6.13 -4.07
C ARG A 101 20.21 -7.16 -3.80
N ASP A 102 20.04 -8.13 -4.68
CA ASP A 102 19.09 -9.24 -4.49
C ASP A 102 19.63 -10.22 -3.44
N ILE A 103 19.53 -9.87 -2.16
CA ILE A 103 20.08 -10.64 -1.03
C ILE A 103 19.38 -11.99 -0.80
N ARG A 104 18.28 -12.25 -1.49
CA ARG A 104 17.56 -13.53 -1.46
C ARG A 104 17.77 -14.36 -2.73
N ASN A 105 18.68 -13.95 -3.61
CA ASN A 105 18.93 -14.66 -4.85
C ASN A 105 19.60 -16.02 -4.57
N THR A 106 18.88 -17.10 -4.84
CA THR A 106 19.28 -18.48 -4.54
C THR A 106 20.57 -18.89 -5.24
N ASP A 107 20.82 -18.39 -6.45
CA ASP A 107 22.06 -18.68 -7.18
C ASP A 107 23.24 -17.88 -6.62
N ALA A 108 23.01 -16.62 -6.25
CA ALA A 108 24.01 -15.81 -5.56
C ALA A 108 24.41 -16.43 -4.22
N ASP A 109 23.45 -16.91 -3.43
CA ASP A 109 23.69 -17.57 -2.15
C ASP A 109 24.63 -18.78 -2.31
N LYS A 110 24.37 -19.63 -3.31
CA LYS A 110 25.23 -20.79 -3.62
C LYS A 110 26.63 -20.36 -4.05
N ASN A 111 26.73 -19.35 -4.91
CA ASN A 111 28.01 -18.86 -5.43
C ASN A 111 28.86 -18.23 -4.33
N VAL A 112 28.27 -17.39 -3.49
CA VAL A 112 28.93 -16.76 -2.34
C VAL A 112 29.38 -17.83 -1.33
N ALA A 113 28.50 -18.79 -1.00
CA ALA A 113 28.86 -19.89 -0.11
C ALA A 113 30.00 -20.75 -0.68
N HIS A 114 29.98 -21.05 -1.98
CA HIS A 114 31.04 -21.80 -2.64
C HIS A 114 32.38 -21.04 -2.62
N TYR A 115 32.35 -19.74 -2.91
CA TYR A 115 33.52 -18.87 -2.84
C TYR A 115 34.14 -18.85 -1.43
N ILE A 116 33.32 -18.58 -0.41
CA ILE A 116 33.76 -18.55 0.99
C ILE A 116 34.38 -19.90 1.40
N ASN A 117 33.71 -21.01 1.07
CA ASN A 117 34.19 -22.34 1.44
C ASN A 117 35.52 -22.69 0.74
N THR A 118 35.65 -22.37 -0.54
CA THR A 118 36.85 -22.65 -1.33
C THR A 118 38.02 -21.80 -0.86
N THR A 119 37.81 -20.50 -0.64
CA THR A 119 38.83 -19.59 -0.10
C THR A 119 39.29 -20.03 1.27
N ARG A 120 38.36 -20.40 2.17
CA ARG A 120 38.71 -20.95 3.48
C ARG A 120 39.55 -22.22 3.38
N ALA A 121 39.15 -23.16 2.52
CA ALA A 121 39.87 -24.42 2.36
C ALA A 121 41.30 -24.21 1.83
N GLN A 122 41.45 -23.39 0.79
CA GLN A 122 42.76 -23.04 0.23
C GLN A 122 43.65 -22.32 1.24
N TRP A 123 43.09 -21.38 1.99
CA TRP A 123 43.82 -20.66 3.02
C TRP A 123 44.31 -21.60 4.13
N LEU A 124 43.47 -22.51 4.61
CA LEU A 124 43.84 -23.49 5.65
C LEU A 124 44.94 -24.45 5.17
N GLN A 125 44.91 -24.86 3.90
CA GLN A 125 45.98 -25.68 3.31
C GLN A 125 47.32 -24.93 3.27
N ASN A 126 47.29 -23.64 2.92
CA ASN A 126 48.50 -22.82 2.84
C ASN A 126 49.01 -22.35 4.21
N ASN A 127 48.17 -22.41 5.25
CA ASN A 127 48.47 -21.88 6.58
C ASN A 127 48.15 -22.90 7.69
N PRO A 128 48.76 -24.10 7.70
CA PRO A 128 48.34 -25.23 8.53
C PRO A 128 48.55 -25.04 10.04
N ASN A 129 49.40 -24.09 10.44
CA ASN A 129 49.77 -23.84 11.84
C ASN A 129 49.12 -22.57 12.42
N THR A 130 48.16 -21.95 11.72
CA THR A 130 47.60 -20.68 12.18
C THR A 130 46.63 -20.85 13.35
N GLN A 131 46.85 -20.05 14.40
CA GLN A 131 46.03 -20.06 15.61
C GLN A 131 45.07 -18.86 15.74
N ASN A 132 45.06 -17.94 14.77
CA ASN A 132 44.47 -16.60 14.93
C ASN A 132 43.60 -16.12 13.75
N ILE A 133 42.67 -16.93 13.22
CA ILE A 133 41.56 -16.37 12.41
C ILE A 133 40.45 -15.97 13.37
N LYS A 134 40.08 -14.69 13.41
CA LYS A 134 38.96 -14.21 14.24
C LYS A 134 37.65 -14.20 13.46
N SER A 135 37.74 -13.98 12.16
CA SER A 135 36.58 -13.90 11.27
C SER A 135 36.89 -14.49 9.90
N ILE A 136 35.85 -15.02 9.24
CA ILE A 136 35.93 -15.41 7.83
C ILE A 136 36.31 -14.23 6.92
N TRP A 137 35.97 -13.00 7.33
CA TRP A 137 36.29 -11.77 6.61
C TRP A 137 37.76 -11.38 6.67
N ASP A 138 38.57 -12.02 7.53
CA ASP A 138 40.03 -11.83 7.55
C ASP A 138 40.72 -12.50 6.34
N ILE A 139 40.03 -13.44 5.69
CA ILE A 139 40.57 -14.27 4.60
C ILE A 139 39.76 -14.17 3.31
N VAL A 140 38.52 -13.70 3.38
CA VAL A 140 37.61 -13.52 2.24
C VAL A 140 37.62 -12.06 1.80
N ASP A 141 37.73 -11.84 0.49
CA ASP A 141 37.52 -10.53 -0.12
C ASP A 141 36.01 -10.21 -0.14
N LEU A 142 35.61 -9.24 0.68
CA LEU A 142 34.21 -8.84 0.82
C LEU A 142 33.68 -8.17 -0.44
N GLU A 143 34.48 -7.36 -1.14
CA GLU A 143 34.04 -6.71 -2.38
C GLU A 143 33.75 -7.77 -3.44
N LYS A 144 34.62 -8.79 -3.53
CA LYS A 144 34.40 -9.93 -4.41
C LYS A 144 33.13 -10.68 -4.04
N ALA A 145 32.88 -10.97 -2.75
CA ALA A 145 31.65 -11.64 -2.32
C ALA A 145 30.38 -10.83 -2.65
N VAL A 146 30.39 -9.52 -2.38
CA VAL A 146 29.27 -8.62 -2.67
C VAL A 146 29.03 -8.50 -4.19
N SER A 147 30.09 -8.53 -5.00
CA SER A 147 29.98 -8.47 -6.46
C SER A 147 29.25 -9.67 -7.08
N MET A 148 29.18 -10.80 -6.36
CA MET A 148 28.44 -12.00 -6.79
C MET A 148 26.92 -11.88 -6.59
N VAL A 149 26.47 -10.92 -5.79
CA VAL A 149 25.04 -10.69 -5.56
C VAL A 149 24.50 -9.74 -6.64
N PRO A 150 23.50 -10.16 -7.44
CA PRO A 150 22.90 -9.32 -8.47
C PRO A 150 22.41 -7.98 -7.91
N SER A 151 22.50 -6.95 -8.74
CA SER A 151 22.02 -5.60 -8.48
C SER A 151 21.26 -5.16 -9.71
N GLN A 152 19.93 -5.11 -9.61
CA GLN A 152 19.06 -4.78 -10.74
C GLN A 152 18.07 -3.71 -10.30
N PRO A 153 18.11 -2.51 -10.89
CA PRO A 153 17.09 -1.51 -10.63
C PRO A 153 15.74 -2.03 -11.12
N LEU A 154 14.66 -1.63 -10.45
CA LEU A 154 13.30 -2.06 -10.77
C LEU A 154 12.42 -0.84 -11.04
N LYS A 155 11.44 -1.00 -11.93
CA LYS A 155 10.38 -0.02 -12.15
C LYS A 155 9.52 0.14 -10.89
N ASN A 156 8.97 1.34 -10.72
CA ASN A 156 7.90 1.60 -9.76
C ASN A 156 6.53 1.29 -10.37
N TYR A 157 5.52 1.16 -9.52
CA TYR A 157 4.16 0.81 -9.94
C TYR A 157 3.18 1.95 -9.73
N ALA A 158 2.34 2.22 -10.72
CA ALA A 158 1.18 3.09 -10.59
C ALA A 158 -0.07 2.33 -11.05
N TYR A 159 -1.14 2.42 -10.28
CA TYR A 159 -2.43 1.80 -10.58
C TYR A 159 -3.52 2.85 -10.57
N GLN A 160 -4.12 3.07 -11.73
CA GLN A 160 -5.29 3.92 -11.89
C GLN A 160 -6.53 3.16 -11.41
N ASN A 161 -7.33 3.79 -10.57
CA ASN A 161 -8.61 3.28 -10.13
C ASN A 161 -9.68 3.61 -11.19
N LEU A 162 -10.35 2.60 -11.72
CA LEU A 162 -11.39 2.76 -12.75
C LEU A 162 -12.80 2.72 -12.17
N GLY A 163 -12.93 2.58 -10.85
CA GLY A 163 -14.19 2.34 -10.15
C GLY A 163 -14.48 0.85 -10.03
N ASP A 164 -15.52 0.51 -9.25
CA ASP A 164 -15.98 -0.88 -9.07
C ASP A 164 -14.87 -1.88 -8.68
N LEU A 165 -13.86 -1.41 -7.95
CA LEU A 165 -12.65 -2.16 -7.54
C LEU A 165 -11.80 -2.65 -8.73
N GLU A 166 -12.00 -2.10 -9.93
CA GLU A 166 -11.14 -2.33 -11.08
C GLU A 166 -9.95 -1.36 -11.06
N PHE A 167 -8.75 -1.91 -11.15
CA PHE A 167 -7.51 -1.14 -11.19
C PHE A 167 -6.71 -1.51 -12.43
N LYS A 168 -6.13 -0.50 -13.09
CA LYS A 168 -5.27 -0.68 -14.26
C LYS A 168 -3.85 -0.26 -13.90
N ASN A 169 -2.87 -1.16 -14.13
CA ASN A 169 -1.46 -0.77 -14.11
C ASN A 169 -1.22 0.25 -15.22
N THR A 170 -0.79 1.45 -14.82
CA THR A 170 -0.60 2.63 -15.67
C THR A 170 0.80 3.22 -15.52
N SER A 171 1.75 2.45 -14.94
CA SER A 171 3.12 2.92 -14.69
C SER A 171 3.76 3.55 -15.91
N THR A 172 3.71 2.86 -17.05
CA THR A 172 4.32 3.33 -18.29
C THR A 172 3.52 4.47 -18.90
N GLU A 173 2.19 4.38 -18.92
CA GLU A 173 1.33 5.43 -19.48
C GLU A 173 1.43 6.75 -18.72
N TRP A 174 1.73 6.71 -17.42
CA TRP A 174 1.98 7.90 -16.59
C TRP A 174 3.46 8.30 -16.53
N GLY A 175 4.37 7.55 -17.16
CA GLY A 175 5.80 7.82 -17.15
C GLY A 175 6.48 7.61 -15.79
N LEU A 176 5.90 6.74 -14.96
CA LEU A 176 6.35 6.42 -13.61
C LEU A 176 7.08 5.07 -13.54
N ASP A 177 7.52 4.52 -14.67
CA ASP A 177 8.18 3.22 -14.80
C ASP A 177 9.71 3.30 -14.84
N ASN A 178 10.30 4.47 -14.52
CA ASN A 178 11.76 4.61 -14.42
C ASN A 178 12.35 3.62 -13.41
N GLU A 179 13.31 2.83 -13.87
CA GLU A 179 13.97 1.81 -13.06
C GLU A 179 14.94 2.45 -12.05
N SER A 180 14.84 2.05 -10.79
CA SER A 180 15.71 2.53 -9.72
C SER A 180 15.71 1.58 -8.52
N PHE A 181 16.39 1.99 -7.46
CA PHE A 181 16.25 1.42 -6.12
C PHE A 181 15.45 2.40 -5.27
N SER A 182 14.16 2.51 -5.57
CA SER A 182 13.27 3.49 -4.94
C SER A 182 12.71 2.95 -3.62
N ASN A 183 12.69 3.81 -2.60
CA ASN A 183 12.17 3.46 -1.29
C ASN A 183 11.20 4.53 -0.79
N GLY A 184 11.67 5.67 -0.30
CA GLY A 184 10.79 6.73 0.18
C GLY A 184 9.98 7.37 -0.96
N SER A 185 8.71 7.71 -0.70
CA SER A 185 7.94 8.57 -1.60
C SER A 185 6.93 9.42 -0.84
N ALA A 186 6.68 10.62 -1.34
CA ALA A 186 5.66 11.55 -0.85
C ALA A 186 4.97 12.25 -2.03
N TYR A 187 3.74 12.71 -1.80
CA TYR A 187 3.05 13.59 -2.75
C TYR A 187 2.74 14.95 -2.13
N ALA A 188 2.65 15.96 -3.00
CA ALA A 188 2.14 17.29 -2.71
C ALA A 188 1.85 18.00 -4.02
N ASP A 189 0.95 18.98 -4.01
CA ASP A 189 0.82 19.95 -5.11
C ASP A 189 1.93 21.01 -4.96
N LEU A 190 3.09 20.79 -5.60
CA LEU A 190 4.32 21.55 -5.34
C LEU A 190 4.31 22.92 -6.02
N ASP A 191 3.64 23.05 -7.16
CA ASP A 191 3.53 24.29 -7.92
C ASP A 191 2.18 25.01 -7.74
N ASN A 192 1.26 24.42 -6.98
CA ASN A 192 -0.07 24.95 -6.64
C ASN A 192 -1.01 25.07 -7.85
N ASP A 193 -0.92 24.14 -8.80
CA ASP A 193 -1.75 24.10 -9.99
C ASP A 193 -3.00 23.20 -9.86
N GLY A 194 -3.12 22.48 -8.73
CA GLY A 194 -4.31 21.71 -8.41
C GLY A 194 -4.24 20.24 -8.77
N ASP A 195 -3.04 19.71 -8.96
CA ASP A 195 -2.82 18.27 -8.95
C ASP A 195 -1.65 17.85 -8.07
N LEU A 196 -1.53 16.55 -7.82
CA LEU A 196 -0.55 16.02 -6.88
C LEU A 196 0.71 15.59 -7.63
N ASP A 197 1.83 16.25 -7.35
CA ASP A 197 3.17 15.86 -7.76
C ASP A 197 3.72 14.73 -6.89
N LEU A 198 4.76 14.06 -7.38
CA LEU A 198 5.44 12.97 -6.67
C LEU A 198 6.92 13.25 -6.47
N VAL A 199 7.40 13.00 -5.26
CA VAL A 199 8.83 12.97 -4.92
C VAL A 199 9.21 11.56 -4.49
N VAL A 200 10.25 11.00 -5.10
CA VAL A 200 10.69 9.62 -4.87
C VAL A 200 12.17 9.59 -4.52
N ASN A 201 12.50 9.02 -3.36
CA ASN A 201 13.86 8.81 -2.93
C ASN A 201 14.43 7.52 -3.53
N ASN A 202 15.69 7.60 -3.98
CA ASN A 202 16.42 6.51 -4.62
C ASN A 202 17.73 6.24 -3.87
N ILE A 203 18.08 4.96 -3.68
CA ILE A 203 19.36 4.57 -3.08
C ILE A 203 20.51 4.95 -4.02
N ASN A 204 21.51 5.66 -3.49
CA ASN A 204 22.75 6.04 -4.20
C ASN A 204 22.52 6.79 -5.52
N SER A 205 21.37 7.44 -5.68
CA SER A 205 21.00 8.21 -6.85
C SER A 205 20.25 9.47 -6.44
N GLU A 206 20.13 10.42 -7.35
CA GLU A 206 19.28 11.59 -7.17
C GLU A 206 17.82 11.18 -6.99
N ALA A 207 17.06 11.97 -6.24
CA ALA A 207 15.63 11.79 -6.08
C ALA A 207 14.90 12.08 -7.40
N PHE A 208 13.83 11.35 -7.68
CA PHE A 208 12.92 11.73 -8.76
C PHE A 208 11.92 12.76 -8.25
N ILE A 209 11.64 13.76 -9.10
CA ILE A 209 10.56 14.72 -8.91
C ILE A 209 9.71 14.65 -10.18
N TYR A 210 8.48 14.21 -10.03
CA TYR A 210 7.51 14.11 -11.12
C TYR A 210 6.51 15.24 -10.96
N ARG A 211 6.52 16.16 -11.93
CA ARG A 211 5.46 17.15 -12.07
C ARG A 211 4.25 16.46 -12.70
N ASN A 212 3.12 16.46 -12.01
CA ASN A 212 1.87 16.01 -12.57
C ASN A 212 1.32 17.10 -13.52
N ASN A 213 0.65 16.67 -14.60
CA ASN A 213 0.10 17.61 -15.58
C ASN A 213 -1.35 17.22 -15.93
N SER A 214 -2.08 16.77 -14.93
CA SER A 214 -3.49 16.42 -15.04
C SER A 214 -4.36 17.68 -15.16
N GLU A 215 -3.93 18.80 -14.57
CA GLU A 215 -4.53 20.13 -14.69
C GLU A 215 -4.76 20.57 -16.16
N ALA A 216 -3.86 20.15 -17.06
CA ALA A 216 -3.92 20.42 -18.49
C ALA A 216 -4.97 19.55 -19.22
N LYS A 217 -5.50 18.50 -18.59
CA LYS A 217 -6.55 17.63 -19.14
C LYS A 217 -7.94 18.23 -18.90
N PRO A 218 -8.91 18.01 -19.79
CA PRO A 218 -10.28 18.41 -19.54
C PRO A 218 -10.86 17.64 -18.36
N ASN A 219 -11.74 18.28 -17.60
CA ASN A 219 -12.38 17.68 -16.42
C ASN A 219 -11.38 17.29 -15.32
N SER A 220 -10.47 18.19 -14.99
CA SER A 220 -9.51 18.05 -13.89
C SER A 220 -9.77 19.08 -12.78
N ASN A 221 -11.04 19.37 -12.50
CA ASN A 221 -11.36 20.24 -11.38
C ASN A 221 -11.01 19.56 -10.07
N TYR A 222 -10.72 20.36 -9.05
CA TYR A 222 -10.26 19.86 -7.75
C TYR A 222 -10.82 20.71 -6.60
N LEU A 223 -10.69 20.22 -5.37
CA LEU A 223 -10.82 21.01 -4.16
C LEU A 223 -9.73 20.60 -3.19
N ARG A 224 -8.92 21.57 -2.75
CA ARG A 224 -7.92 21.35 -1.71
C ARG A 224 -8.40 21.92 -0.39
N ILE A 225 -8.15 21.22 0.71
CA ILE A 225 -8.61 21.62 2.05
C ILE A 225 -7.44 21.61 3.03
N GLN A 226 -7.19 22.77 3.64
CA GLN A 226 -6.23 22.91 4.72
C GLN A 226 -6.98 23.01 6.05
N LEU A 227 -6.73 22.05 6.94
CA LEU A 227 -7.36 22.00 8.26
C LEU A 227 -6.38 22.50 9.32
N VAL A 228 -6.78 23.53 10.06
CA VAL A 228 -5.90 24.22 11.01
C VAL A 228 -6.54 24.38 12.39
N ASP A 229 -5.69 24.42 13.42
CA ASP A 229 -6.10 24.84 14.76
C ASP A 229 -6.07 26.36 14.91
N LYS A 230 -6.49 26.86 16.07
CA LYS A 230 -6.46 28.29 16.44
C LYS A 230 -5.10 28.99 16.30
N ASN A 231 -4.01 28.23 16.24
CA ASN A 231 -2.64 28.75 16.09
C ASN A 231 -2.11 28.52 14.66
N ASN A 232 -2.99 28.23 13.70
CA ASN A 232 -2.66 27.93 12.31
C ASN A 232 -1.78 26.69 12.13
N ARG A 233 -1.90 25.70 13.02
CA ARG A 233 -1.15 24.43 12.91
C ARG A 233 -2.02 23.36 12.26
N PRO A 234 -1.46 22.51 11.38
CA PRO A 234 -2.20 21.40 10.78
C PRO A 234 -2.83 20.47 11.83
N THR A 235 -4.07 20.06 11.59
CA THR A 235 -4.80 19.12 12.45
C THR A 235 -4.88 17.73 11.83
N PHE A 236 -4.35 16.73 12.51
CA PHE A 236 -4.36 15.33 12.08
C PHE A 236 -5.47 14.51 12.75
N GLY A 237 -5.86 13.39 12.14
CA GLY A 237 -6.96 12.54 12.62
C GLY A 237 -8.33 13.18 12.45
N THR A 238 -8.46 14.16 11.54
CA THR A 238 -9.72 14.81 11.21
C THR A 238 -10.30 14.15 9.97
N ARG A 239 -11.57 13.76 10.02
CA ARG A 239 -12.27 13.16 8.87
C ARG A 239 -13.03 14.23 8.11
N VAL A 240 -12.91 14.25 6.80
CA VAL A 240 -13.69 15.12 5.91
C VAL A 240 -14.50 14.24 4.97
N ASN A 241 -15.82 14.38 5.04
CA ASN A 241 -16.75 13.80 4.08
C ASN A 241 -17.21 14.92 3.14
N MET A 242 -16.94 14.77 1.86
CA MET A 242 -17.34 15.70 0.81
C MET A 242 -18.49 15.11 0.01
N TYR A 243 -19.61 15.81 -0.07
CA TYR A 243 -20.82 15.38 -0.77
C TYR A 243 -21.00 16.18 -2.06
N THR A 244 -21.23 15.44 -3.15
CA THR A 244 -21.48 15.99 -4.48
C THR A 244 -22.63 15.23 -5.13
N GLN A 245 -23.09 15.71 -6.28
CA GLN A 245 -24.04 14.97 -7.12
C GLN A 245 -23.54 13.58 -7.58
N ASN A 246 -22.22 13.33 -7.57
CA ASN A 246 -21.62 12.07 -7.98
C ASN A 246 -21.45 11.07 -6.82
N GLY A 247 -21.76 11.48 -5.59
CA GLY A 247 -21.58 10.68 -4.39
C GLY A 247 -20.74 11.37 -3.33
N VAL A 248 -20.19 10.57 -2.42
CA VAL A 248 -19.37 11.02 -1.29
C VAL A 248 -17.91 10.68 -1.53
N GLN A 249 -17.00 11.55 -1.09
CA GLN A 249 -15.58 11.22 -0.96
C GLN A 249 -15.15 11.45 0.48
N THR A 250 -14.47 10.48 1.08
CA THR A 250 -14.00 10.57 2.46
C THR A 250 -12.48 10.53 2.53
N LEU A 251 -11.89 11.52 3.18
CA LEU A 251 -10.47 11.56 3.50
C LEU A 251 -10.24 11.84 4.99
N GLU A 252 -9.17 11.29 5.54
CA GLU A 252 -8.69 11.61 6.88
C GLU A 252 -7.32 12.28 6.80
N THR A 253 -7.13 13.39 7.53
CA THR A 253 -5.83 14.06 7.57
C THR A 253 -4.79 13.22 8.30
N THR A 254 -3.85 12.72 7.50
CA THR A 254 -2.58 12.15 7.93
C THR A 254 -1.54 12.50 6.88
N ASN A 255 -0.31 12.78 7.32
CA ASN A 255 0.80 13.07 6.42
C ASN A 255 1.87 11.99 6.46
N VAL A 256 1.77 11.01 7.37
CA VAL A 256 2.75 9.93 7.49
C VAL A 256 2.31 8.78 6.59
N ARG A 257 2.84 8.80 5.36
CA ARG A 257 2.65 7.77 4.32
C ARG A 257 3.97 7.54 3.60
N GLY A 258 4.17 6.33 3.10
CA GLY A 258 5.44 5.90 2.51
C GLY A 258 6.55 5.65 3.54
N ILE A 259 7.53 4.83 3.17
CA ILE A 259 8.67 4.50 4.03
C ILE A 259 9.46 5.78 4.32
N TYR A 260 9.62 6.11 5.61
CA TYR A 260 10.40 7.26 6.09
C TYR A 260 10.08 8.60 5.40
N SER A 261 8.82 8.78 4.98
CA SER A 261 8.38 9.91 4.17
C SER A 261 7.19 10.61 4.81
N THR A 262 6.98 11.88 4.43
CA THR A 262 5.87 12.69 4.88
C THR A 262 5.31 13.45 3.68
N SER A 263 4.05 13.21 3.33
CA SER A 263 3.31 13.97 2.32
C SER A 263 2.81 15.29 2.89
N GLU A 264 2.29 16.19 2.06
CA GLU A 264 1.70 17.42 2.59
C GLU A 264 0.47 17.15 3.49
N PRO A 265 0.15 18.03 4.45
CA PRO A 265 -1.03 17.86 5.32
C PRO A 265 -2.33 18.39 4.69
N THR A 266 -2.31 18.82 3.44
CA THR A 266 -3.47 19.32 2.70
C THR A 266 -4.24 18.14 2.11
N LEU A 267 -5.56 18.13 2.30
CA LEU A 267 -6.42 17.15 1.65
C LEU A 267 -6.68 17.56 0.21
N HIS A 268 -6.67 16.59 -0.69
CA HIS A 268 -6.88 16.79 -2.12
C HIS A 268 -8.06 15.94 -2.60
N PHE A 269 -9.04 16.57 -3.23
CA PHE A 269 -10.20 15.91 -3.80
C PHE A 269 -10.30 16.23 -5.29
N GLY A 270 -10.25 15.23 -6.16
CA GLY A 270 -10.63 15.40 -7.55
C GLY A 270 -12.14 15.55 -7.67
N LEU A 271 -12.54 16.45 -8.56
CA LEU A 271 -13.93 16.82 -8.81
C LEU A 271 -14.34 16.57 -10.26
N LYS A 272 -13.42 16.09 -11.09
CA LYS A 272 -13.65 15.84 -12.51
C LYS A 272 -14.18 17.10 -13.22
N ASN A 273 -15.46 17.09 -13.60
CA ASN A 273 -16.12 18.21 -14.28
C ASN A 273 -16.98 19.08 -13.34
N LEU A 274 -17.07 18.74 -12.05
CA LEU A 274 -17.90 19.48 -11.10
C LEU A 274 -17.26 20.84 -10.82
N THR A 275 -18.05 21.90 -10.89
CA THR A 275 -17.62 23.27 -10.56
C THR A 275 -18.03 23.68 -9.15
N GLN A 276 -18.82 22.86 -8.47
CA GLN A 276 -19.35 23.13 -7.14
C GLN A 276 -19.52 21.82 -6.37
N VAL A 277 -19.23 21.89 -5.07
CA VAL A 277 -19.45 20.84 -4.06
C VAL A 277 -20.67 21.24 -3.23
N ASP A 278 -21.62 20.32 -3.07
CA ASP A 278 -22.89 20.58 -2.38
C ASP A 278 -22.64 20.88 -0.90
N SER A 279 -21.87 20.02 -0.24
CA SER A 279 -21.47 20.23 1.15
C SER A 279 -20.25 19.41 1.54
N LEU A 280 -19.57 19.84 2.61
CA LEU A 280 -18.61 19.02 3.33
C LEU A 280 -18.91 19.03 4.81
N THR A 281 -18.57 17.93 5.47
CA THR A 281 -18.60 17.77 6.92
C THR A 281 -17.21 17.42 7.40
N VAL A 282 -16.64 18.26 8.25
CA VAL A 282 -15.37 18.03 8.94
C VAL A 282 -15.68 17.50 10.33
N VAL A 283 -15.25 16.30 10.67
CA VAL A 283 -15.36 15.69 11.99
C VAL A 283 -14.00 15.76 12.68
N TRP A 284 -13.91 16.61 13.69
CA TRP A 284 -12.68 16.91 14.41
C TRP A 284 -12.36 15.83 15.46
N PRO A 285 -11.08 15.67 15.87
CA PRO A 285 -10.67 14.66 16.86
C PRO A 285 -11.35 14.79 18.23
N ASN A 286 -11.90 15.97 18.53
CA ASN A 286 -12.64 16.24 19.77
C ASN A 286 -14.14 15.86 19.68
N GLY A 287 -14.58 15.27 18.56
CA GLY A 287 -15.96 14.87 18.30
C GLY A 287 -16.88 16.00 17.84
N LYS A 288 -16.39 17.25 17.78
CA LYS A 288 -17.14 18.35 17.16
C LYS A 288 -17.10 18.25 15.65
N SER A 289 -17.96 19.01 14.98
CA SER A 289 -18.02 19.03 13.52
C SER A 289 -18.19 20.44 12.96
N THR A 290 -17.75 20.63 11.73
CA THR A 290 -17.96 21.85 10.94
C THR A 290 -18.60 21.47 9.61
N VAL A 291 -19.63 22.22 9.19
CA VAL A 291 -20.30 22.00 7.90
C VAL A 291 -20.10 23.23 7.02
N LYS A 292 -19.68 23.01 5.77
CA LYS A 292 -19.67 24.04 4.72
C LYS A 292 -20.54 23.58 3.56
N ARG A 293 -21.15 24.52 2.85
CA ARG A 293 -22.10 24.26 1.74
C ARG A 293 -21.76 25.14 0.55
N ASP A 294 -22.22 24.73 -0.62
CA ASP A 294 -22.18 25.53 -1.86
C ASP A 294 -20.77 26.00 -2.23
N ILE A 295 -19.78 25.11 -2.15
CA ILE A 295 -18.35 25.44 -2.24
C ILE A 295 -17.91 25.36 -3.69
N SER A 296 -17.31 26.42 -4.23
CA SER A 296 -16.77 26.40 -5.60
C SER A 296 -15.57 25.46 -5.72
N ALA A 297 -15.40 24.82 -6.88
CA ALA A 297 -14.21 24.06 -7.21
C ALA A 297 -12.99 24.97 -7.45
N ASN A 298 -11.82 24.35 -7.63
CA ASN A 298 -10.53 24.92 -8.03
C ASN A 298 -10.02 25.98 -7.05
N GLN A 299 -10.06 25.64 -5.77
CA GLN A 299 -9.54 26.49 -4.71
C GLN A 299 -8.92 25.69 -3.58
N LEU A 300 -8.09 26.37 -2.79
CA LEU A 300 -7.66 25.94 -1.47
C LEU A 300 -8.61 26.55 -0.43
N LEU A 301 -9.34 25.70 0.28
CA LEU A 301 -10.22 26.10 1.38
C LEU A 301 -9.53 25.84 2.72
N GLU A 302 -9.28 26.90 3.48
CA GLU A 302 -8.85 26.79 4.88
C GLU A 302 -10.07 26.64 5.80
N ILE A 303 -10.04 25.67 6.71
CA ILE A 303 -11.09 25.45 7.71
C ILE A 303 -10.44 25.35 9.09
N SER A 304 -10.87 26.18 10.03
CA SER A 304 -10.37 26.19 11.40
C SER A 304 -11.23 25.35 12.34
N SER A 305 -10.58 24.64 13.28
CA SER A 305 -11.25 23.89 14.35
C SER A 305 -12.07 24.77 15.29
N ASP A 306 -11.85 26.08 15.28
CA ASP A 306 -12.61 27.04 16.10
C ASP A 306 -14.03 27.26 15.58
N GLU A 307 -14.29 26.93 14.31
CA GLU A 307 -15.62 26.97 13.68
C GLU A 307 -16.45 25.72 13.99
N SER A 308 -15.99 24.87 14.92
CA SER A 308 -16.61 23.58 15.21
C SER A 308 -17.73 23.68 16.24
N GLU A 309 -18.85 23.05 15.90
CA GLU A 309 -20.04 22.94 16.73
C GLU A 309 -20.26 21.49 17.16
N ILE A 310 -21.01 21.30 18.25
CA ILE A 310 -21.51 19.96 18.59
C ILE A 310 -22.70 19.72 17.68
N LEU A 311 -22.55 18.82 16.71
CA LEU A 311 -23.69 18.35 15.93
C LEU A 311 -24.33 17.18 16.67
N ASP A 312 -25.64 17.27 16.90
CA ASP A 312 -26.44 16.10 17.24
C ASP A 312 -26.48 15.19 16.01
N VAL A 313 -25.57 14.20 15.97
CA VAL A 313 -25.62 13.14 14.98
C VAL A 313 -26.89 12.36 15.27
N LYS A 314 -27.92 12.54 14.44
CA LYS A 314 -29.00 11.57 14.38
C LYS A 314 -28.35 10.28 13.93
N ASN A 315 -28.29 9.28 14.82
CA ASN A 315 -28.12 7.91 14.40
C ASN A 315 -29.22 7.66 13.37
N GLU A 316 -28.86 7.59 12.09
CA GLU A 316 -29.74 7.00 11.10
C GLU A 316 -29.99 5.58 11.62
N GLY A 317 -31.25 5.34 12.01
CA GLY A 317 -31.65 4.06 12.55
C GLY A 317 -31.26 3.00 11.55
N THR A 318 -30.74 1.88 12.05
CA THR A 318 -30.41 0.72 11.22
C THR A 318 -31.58 0.47 10.26
N ASP A 319 -31.32 0.61 8.96
CA ASP A 319 -32.34 0.42 7.94
C ASP A 319 -33.05 -0.91 8.17
N LYS A 320 -34.36 -0.93 7.90
CA LYS A 320 -35.14 -2.16 7.96
C LYS A 320 -34.55 -3.16 6.97
N THR A 321 -33.85 -4.16 7.47
CA THR A 321 -33.28 -5.23 6.66
C THR A 321 -34.39 -5.97 5.93
N LEU A 322 -34.18 -6.28 4.64
CA LEU A 322 -35.14 -7.08 3.84
C LEU A 322 -35.35 -8.48 4.41
N PHE A 323 -34.32 -9.02 5.07
CA PHE A 323 -34.35 -10.33 5.71
C PHE A 323 -34.36 -10.17 7.23
N ALA A 324 -35.04 -11.08 7.90
CA ALA A 324 -34.98 -11.26 9.35
C ALA A 324 -34.17 -12.52 9.65
N ASP A 325 -33.40 -12.52 10.75
CA ASP A 325 -32.74 -13.72 11.23
C ASP A 325 -33.79 -14.74 11.69
N MET A 326 -33.78 -15.91 11.04
CA MET A 326 -34.67 -17.03 11.34
C MET A 326 -33.91 -18.25 11.87
N THR A 327 -32.64 -18.08 12.28
CA THR A 327 -31.76 -19.17 12.76
C THR A 327 -32.41 -19.94 13.90
N ASP A 328 -33.04 -19.23 14.85
CA ASP A 328 -33.74 -19.83 15.99
C ASP A 328 -35.01 -20.62 15.60
N VAL A 329 -35.52 -20.40 14.39
CA VAL A 329 -36.72 -21.03 13.84
C VAL A 329 -36.38 -22.13 12.83
N PHE A 330 -35.10 -22.26 12.45
CA PHE A 330 -34.65 -23.28 11.51
C PHE A 330 -34.69 -24.67 12.19
N PRO A 331 -35.46 -25.63 11.63
CA PRO A 331 -35.76 -26.88 12.33
C PRO A 331 -34.56 -27.83 12.46
N ALA A 332 -33.46 -27.60 11.74
CA ALA A 332 -32.29 -28.45 11.79
C ALA A 332 -31.20 -27.85 12.69
N LYS A 333 -30.87 -28.56 13.77
CA LYS A 333 -29.67 -28.31 14.58
C LYS A 333 -28.46 -28.94 13.88
N PHE A 334 -27.95 -28.27 12.84
CA PHE A 334 -26.72 -28.67 12.17
C PHE A 334 -25.57 -27.79 12.63
N LYS A 335 -24.49 -28.40 13.11
CA LYS A 335 -23.22 -27.72 13.32
C LYS A 335 -22.23 -28.30 12.32
N HIS A 336 -21.78 -27.48 11.36
CA HIS A 336 -20.74 -27.90 10.44
C HIS A 336 -19.51 -28.34 11.24
N GLN A 337 -19.00 -29.53 10.93
CA GLN A 337 -17.71 -30.00 11.43
C GLN A 337 -16.82 -30.13 10.21
N GLU A 338 -16.00 -29.11 10.00
CA GLU A 338 -14.93 -29.18 9.00
C GLU A 338 -13.94 -30.27 9.42
N ASN A 339 -13.65 -31.21 8.53
CA ASN A 339 -12.61 -32.20 8.77
C ASN A 339 -11.28 -31.66 8.22
N GLN A 340 -10.23 -31.69 9.04
CA GLN A 340 -8.89 -31.37 8.56
C GLN A 340 -8.43 -32.48 7.62
N PHE A 341 -8.21 -32.13 6.35
CA PHE A 341 -7.62 -33.01 5.35
C PHE A 341 -6.53 -32.24 4.61
N ASP A 342 -5.36 -32.87 4.44
CA ASP A 342 -4.27 -32.32 3.65
C ASP A 342 -4.30 -32.94 2.25
N ASP A 343 -4.93 -32.23 1.32
CA ASP A 343 -4.98 -32.64 -0.09
C ASP A 343 -3.58 -32.81 -0.70
N PHE A 344 -2.60 -32.02 -0.25
CA PHE A 344 -1.26 -31.99 -0.83
C PHE A 344 -0.42 -33.21 -0.42
N GLU A 345 -0.72 -33.85 0.71
CA GLU A 345 -0.06 -35.10 1.12
C GLU A 345 -0.25 -36.20 0.07
N LYS A 346 -1.45 -36.28 -0.53
CA LYS A 346 -1.79 -37.28 -1.54
C LYS A 346 -1.59 -36.78 -2.96
N GLN A 347 -1.84 -35.50 -3.20
CA GLN A 347 -1.84 -34.90 -4.53
C GLN A 347 -0.99 -33.63 -4.55
N ILE A 348 0.33 -33.83 -4.50
CA ILE A 348 1.36 -32.78 -4.43
C ILE A 348 1.22 -31.73 -5.55
N LEU A 349 0.64 -32.09 -6.70
CA LEU A 349 0.48 -31.21 -7.86
C LEU A 349 -0.89 -30.51 -7.94
N LEU A 350 -1.72 -30.58 -6.90
CA LEU A 350 -2.97 -29.82 -6.87
C LEU A 350 -2.68 -28.32 -6.92
N PRO A 351 -3.37 -27.55 -7.79
CA PRO A 351 -3.18 -26.11 -7.85
C PRO A 351 -3.78 -25.39 -6.63
N HIS A 352 -4.84 -25.95 -6.04
CA HIS A 352 -5.54 -25.41 -4.88
C HIS A 352 -5.97 -26.54 -3.94
N LYS A 353 -6.04 -26.24 -2.65
CA LYS A 353 -6.64 -27.12 -1.64
C LYS A 353 -8.14 -27.21 -1.91
N LEU A 354 -8.71 -28.42 -1.87
CA LEU A 354 -10.12 -28.66 -2.18
C LEU A 354 -10.96 -28.90 -0.93
N SER A 355 -10.30 -29.16 0.20
CA SER A 355 -10.91 -29.44 1.50
C SER A 355 -10.39 -28.56 2.62
#